data_AF-A0A7Y2K5H8-F1
#
_entry.id   AF-A0A7Y2K5H8-F1
#
_cell.length_a   1.000
_cell.length_b   1.000
_cell.length_c   1.000
_cell.angle_alpha   90.00
_cell.angle_beta   90.00
_cell.angle_gamma   90.00
#
_symmetry.space_group_name_H-M   'P 1'
#
loop_
_entity.id
_entity.type
_entity.pdbx_description
1 polymer ?
#
loop_
_entity_poly.entity_id
_entity_poly.type
_entity_poly.pdbx_seq_one_letter_code
_entity_poly.pdbx_strand_id
1 'polypeptide(L)'
;MESTLENKLLNSYKDEMISFMINHPEYFEEAIELAISDKQPYSWRAAWLLWSCMEENDKRIQKYINKIVDTLETKDDSHQRELLKILLKMELEEDYESILFDHCMDIWEQINKPPAVRVNALKFIVKIAKKHPELKKEITFLTEDRYLKSLSPGAKNSVSKLRKDLKPNK
;
A
#
# COMPACT_ATOMS: atom_id res chain seq x y z
N MET A 1 13.08 -26.23 1.40
CA MET A 1 12.15 -26.62 2.47
C MET A 1 11.31 -25.38 2.76
N GLU A 2 10.00 -25.53 2.88
CA GLU A 2 9.10 -24.42 3.25
C GLU A 2 9.38 -24.02 4.71
N SER A 3 9.47 -22.72 4.99
CA SER A 3 9.63 -22.24 6.37
C SER A 3 8.32 -22.37 7.17
N THR A 4 8.39 -22.27 8.49
CA THR A 4 7.20 -22.24 9.36
C THR A 4 6.26 -21.10 8.96
N LEU A 5 6.80 -19.91 8.67
CA LEU A 5 6.01 -18.77 8.25
C LEU A 5 5.37 -19.01 6.88
N GLU A 6 6.12 -19.53 5.90
CA GLU A 6 5.59 -19.84 4.57
C GLU A 6 4.40 -20.81 4.64
N ASN A 7 4.54 -21.88 5.45
CA ASN A 7 3.46 -22.83 5.67
C ASN A 7 2.24 -22.15 6.30
N LYS A 8 2.46 -21.27 7.29
CA LYS A 8 1.41 -20.50 7.94
C LYS A 8 0.70 -19.56 6.98
N LEU A 9 1.44 -18.88 6.11
CA LEU A 9 0.88 -17.96 5.12
C LEU A 9 -0.06 -18.69 4.14
N LEU A 10 0.21 -19.95 3.81
CA LEU A 10 -0.63 -20.71 2.87
C LEU A 10 -1.84 -21.38 3.52
N ASN A 11 -1.66 -21.94 4.71
CA ASN A 11 -2.58 -22.92 5.28
C ASN A 11 -3.42 -22.38 6.45
N SER A 12 -3.28 -21.11 6.81
CA SER A 12 -4.07 -20.50 7.89
C SER A 12 -5.01 -19.41 7.41
N TYR A 13 -6.10 -19.25 8.15
CA TYR A 13 -7.04 -18.15 7.98
C TYR A 13 -6.48 -16.85 8.57
N LYS A 14 -7.15 -15.73 8.25
CA LYS A 14 -6.78 -14.38 8.68
C LYS A 14 -6.42 -14.29 10.17
N ASP A 15 -7.34 -14.71 11.04
CA ASP A 15 -7.19 -14.50 12.48
C ASP A 15 -6.07 -15.36 13.06
N GLU A 16 -5.84 -16.54 12.49
CA GLU A 16 -4.73 -17.42 12.85
C GLU A 16 -3.37 -16.87 12.41
N MET A 17 -3.27 -16.28 11.22
CA MET A 17 -2.03 -15.64 10.75
C MET A 17 -1.66 -14.45 11.63
N ILE A 18 -2.65 -13.60 11.95
CA ILE A 18 -2.44 -12.45 12.83
C ILE A 18 -2.04 -12.90 14.24
N SER A 19 -2.76 -13.86 14.81
CA SER A 19 -2.44 -14.44 16.12
C SER A 19 -1.03 -15.05 16.13
N PHE A 20 -0.63 -15.74 15.06
CA PHE A 20 0.72 -16.29 14.94
C PHE A 20 1.78 -15.18 14.94
N MET A 21 1.63 -14.14 14.11
CA MET A 21 2.61 -13.05 14.07
C MET A 21 2.72 -12.29 15.40
N ILE A 22 1.62 -12.16 16.14
CA ILE A 22 1.62 -11.55 17.48
C ILE A 22 2.36 -12.42 18.51
N ASN A 23 2.12 -13.74 18.49
CA ASN A 23 2.74 -14.67 19.43
C ASN A 23 4.18 -15.04 19.07
N HIS A 24 4.58 -14.81 17.81
CA HIS A 24 5.89 -15.14 17.28
C HIS A 24 6.53 -13.96 16.53
N PRO A 25 6.88 -12.86 17.25
CA PRO A 25 7.44 -11.66 16.64
C PRO A 25 8.80 -11.89 15.95
N GLU A 26 9.48 -13.00 16.24
CA GLU A 26 10.72 -13.41 15.57
C GLU A 26 10.55 -13.62 14.05
N TYR A 27 9.34 -13.95 13.57
CA TYR A 27 9.06 -14.12 12.14
C TYR A 27 8.80 -12.79 11.41
N PHE A 28 8.80 -11.66 12.12
CA PHE A 28 8.47 -10.38 11.49
C PHE A 28 9.51 -9.97 10.45
N GLU A 29 10.81 -10.18 10.72
CA GLU A 29 11.87 -9.87 9.76
C GLU A 29 11.79 -10.76 8.51
N GLU A 30 11.56 -12.07 8.71
CA GLU A 30 11.31 -13.01 7.61
C GLU A 30 10.09 -12.59 6.77
N ALA A 31 9.02 -12.11 7.41
CA ALA A 31 7.85 -11.61 6.70
C ALA A 31 8.16 -10.38 5.84
N ILE A 32 9.04 -9.46 6.30
CA ILE A 32 9.49 -8.33 5.49
C ILE A 32 10.29 -8.80 4.29
N GLU A 33 11.23 -9.72 4.49
CA GLU A 33 12.05 -10.28 3.42
C GLU A 33 11.20 -11.00 2.37
N LEU A 34 10.23 -11.80 2.81
CA LEU A 34 9.25 -12.42 1.92
C LEU A 34 8.44 -11.37 1.17
N ALA A 35 7.96 -10.32 1.85
CA ALA A 35 7.14 -9.27 1.26
C ALA A 35 7.85 -8.52 0.13
N ILE A 36 9.17 -8.31 0.19
CA ILE A 36 9.93 -7.63 -0.87
C ILE A 36 10.48 -8.59 -1.94
N SER A 37 10.45 -9.90 -1.68
CA SER A 37 10.91 -10.93 -2.63
C SER A 37 9.91 -11.20 -3.77
N ASP A 38 10.27 -12.10 -4.68
CA ASP A 38 9.43 -12.62 -5.78
C ASP A 38 8.97 -14.07 -5.56
N LYS A 39 8.85 -14.49 -4.29
CA LYS A 39 8.48 -15.86 -3.93
C LYS A 39 6.96 -16.01 -3.83
N GLN A 40 6.28 -16.12 -4.97
CA GLN A 40 4.83 -16.27 -4.99
C GLN A 40 4.38 -17.70 -4.61
N PRO A 41 3.24 -17.85 -3.92
CA PRO A 41 2.29 -16.82 -3.49
C PRO A 41 2.58 -16.22 -2.09
N TYR A 42 3.78 -16.43 -1.52
CA TYR A 42 4.11 -16.01 -0.16
C TYR A 42 4.28 -14.50 -0.05
N SER A 43 4.92 -13.85 -1.04
CA SER A 43 5.30 -12.45 -0.95
C SER A 43 4.11 -11.49 -0.73
N TRP A 44 3.04 -11.61 -1.50
CA TRP A 44 1.86 -10.74 -1.30
C TRP A 44 1.12 -11.05 0.01
N ARG A 45 1.12 -12.32 0.47
CA ARG A 45 0.51 -12.71 1.74
C ARG A 45 1.32 -12.22 2.93
N ALA A 46 2.65 -12.24 2.83
CA ALA A 46 3.54 -11.68 3.83
C ALA A 46 3.33 -10.17 3.93
N ALA A 47 3.28 -9.45 2.79
CA ALA A 47 2.93 -8.02 2.78
C ALA A 47 1.57 -7.76 3.43
N TRP A 48 0.58 -8.61 3.15
CA TRP A 48 -0.74 -8.52 3.77
C TRP A 48 -0.70 -8.69 5.30
N LEU A 49 0.06 -9.67 5.77
CA LEU A 49 0.21 -9.98 7.19
C LEU A 49 0.92 -8.83 7.92
N LEU A 50 1.96 -8.25 7.30
CA LEU A 50 2.70 -7.12 7.85
C LEU A 50 1.80 -5.91 8.11
N TRP A 51 1.07 -5.40 7.11
CA TRP A 51 0.25 -4.20 7.36
C TRP A 51 -0.90 -4.46 8.35
N SER A 52 -1.32 -5.72 8.48
CA SER A 52 -2.32 -6.18 9.46
C SER A 52 -1.81 -6.21 10.90
N CYS A 53 -0.50 -6.39 11.10
CA CYS A 53 0.13 -6.56 12.41
C CYS A 53 1.06 -5.41 12.83
N MET A 54 1.49 -4.57 11.89
CA MET A 54 2.37 -3.43 12.17
C MET A 54 1.64 -2.30 12.89
N GLU A 55 2.38 -1.54 13.67
CA GLU A 55 1.93 -0.26 14.22
C GLU A 55 2.01 0.85 13.17
N GLU A 56 1.43 2.03 13.47
CA GLU A 56 1.74 3.23 12.69
C GLU A 56 3.22 3.59 12.90
N ASN A 57 3.91 3.92 11.81
CA ASN A 57 5.33 4.23 11.79
C ASN A 57 6.23 3.15 12.43
N ASP A 58 5.96 1.88 12.11
CA ASP A 58 6.64 0.73 12.72
C ASP A 58 8.16 0.73 12.47
N LYS A 59 8.94 0.85 13.54
CA LYS A 59 10.41 0.92 13.48
C LYS A 59 11.06 -0.30 12.81
N ARG A 60 10.40 -1.46 12.83
CA ARG A 60 10.92 -2.68 12.20
C ARG A 60 10.95 -2.57 10.68
N ILE A 61 10.05 -1.76 10.10
CA ILE A 61 9.91 -1.54 8.65
C ILE A 61 10.85 -0.43 8.15
N GLN A 62 11.22 0.53 9.01
CA GLN A 62 11.98 1.73 8.62
C GLN A 62 13.20 1.43 7.73
N LYS A 63 14.04 0.46 8.10
CA LYS A 63 15.25 0.08 7.34
C LYS A 63 14.98 -0.59 5.98
N TYR A 64 13.71 -0.89 5.66
CA TYR A 64 13.29 -1.55 4.43
C TYR A 64 12.45 -0.65 3.51
N ILE A 65 12.15 0.58 3.92
CA ILE A 65 11.31 1.49 3.14
C ILE A 65 11.82 1.62 1.70
N ASN A 66 13.12 1.84 1.52
CA ASN A 66 13.72 1.97 0.19
C ASN A 66 13.46 0.72 -0.67
N LYS A 67 13.71 -0.48 -0.13
CA LYS A 67 13.46 -1.74 -0.84
C LYS A 67 11.98 -1.96 -1.14
N ILE A 68 11.09 -1.57 -0.25
CA ILE A 68 9.64 -1.67 -0.48
C ILE A 68 9.24 -0.73 -1.62
N VAL A 69 9.74 0.50 -1.65
CA VAL A 69 9.49 1.47 -2.73
C VAL A 69 10.03 0.93 -4.06
N ASP A 70 11.31 0.55 -4.11
CA ASP A 70 11.99 0.08 -5.33
C ASP A 70 11.33 -1.15 -5.94
N THR A 71 10.75 -2.03 -5.11
CA THR A 71 10.15 -3.27 -5.60
C THR A 71 8.76 -3.06 -6.19
N LEU A 72 8.03 -1.98 -5.83
CA LEU A 72 6.63 -1.77 -6.22
C LEU A 72 6.39 -1.92 -7.73
N GLU A 73 7.21 -1.29 -8.57
CA GLU A 73 7.02 -1.29 -10.02
C GLU A 73 7.02 -2.69 -10.62
N THR A 74 7.81 -3.60 -10.05
CA THR A 74 8.00 -4.96 -10.55
C THR A 74 6.88 -5.93 -10.14
N LYS A 75 6.05 -5.56 -9.16
CA LYS A 75 5.06 -6.48 -8.60
C LYS A 75 3.71 -6.39 -9.32
N ASP A 76 2.95 -7.49 -9.24
CA ASP A 76 1.57 -7.51 -9.73
C ASP A 76 0.65 -6.60 -8.91
N ASP A 77 -0.56 -6.33 -9.43
CA ASP A 77 -1.52 -5.40 -8.81
C ASP A 77 -1.93 -5.80 -7.38
N SER A 78 -1.97 -7.10 -7.08
CA SER A 78 -2.36 -7.57 -5.75
C SER A 78 -1.26 -7.31 -4.75
N HIS A 79 -0.02 -7.59 -5.13
CA HIS A 79 1.15 -7.37 -4.29
C HIS A 79 1.47 -5.87 -4.14
N GLN A 80 1.42 -5.08 -5.22
CA GLN A 80 1.49 -3.62 -5.19
C GLN A 80 0.52 -3.03 -4.16
N ARG A 81 -0.75 -3.49 -4.18
CA ARG A 81 -1.77 -3.03 -3.24
C ARG A 81 -1.38 -3.27 -1.78
N GLU A 82 -0.81 -4.43 -1.45
CA GLU A 82 -0.44 -4.73 -0.06
C GLU A 82 0.81 -3.96 0.38
N LEU A 83 1.81 -3.78 -0.49
CA LEU A 83 2.98 -2.94 -0.22
C LEU A 83 2.59 -1.48 -0.01
N LEU A 84 1.68 -0.94 -0.84
CA LEU A 84 1.17 0.43 -0.65
C LEU A 84 0.48 0.63 0.70
N LYS A 85 -0.18 -0.39 1.26
CA LYS A 85 -0.78 -0.30 2.60
C LYS A 85 0.26 -0.23 3.70
N ILE A 86 1.39 -0.93 3.55
CA ILE A 86 2.53 -0.80 4.47
C ILE A 86 3.03 0.65 4.44
N LEU A 87 3.34 1.18 3.25
CA LEU A 87 3.87 2.53 3.08
C LEU A 87 2.89 3.63 3.54
N LEU A 88 1.59 3.41 3.39
CA LEU A 88 0.56 4.32 3.91
C LEU A 88 0.62 4.49 5.44
N LYS A 89 1.08 3.46 6.17
CA LYS A 89 1.25 3.47 7.63
C LYS A 89 2.63 3.97 8.08
N MET A 90 3.56 4.22 7.15
CA MET A 90 4.90 4.70 7.46
C MET A 90 5.01 6.22 7.36
N GLU A 91 5.91 6.79 8.15
CA GLU A 91 6.49 8.11 7.88
C GLU A 91 7.69 7.90 6.95
N LEU A 92 7.70 8.62 5.82
CA LEU A 92 8.69 8.50 4.77
C LEU A 92 9.51 9.79 4.71
N GLU A 93 10.79 9.67 4.39
CA GLU A 93 11.63 10.80 4.02
C GLU A 93 11.18 11.37 2.66
N GLU A 94 11.41 12.67 2.45
CA GLU A 94 10.90 13.42 1.28
C GLU A 94 11.30 12.79 -0.05
N ASP A 95 12.53 12.28 -0.17
CA ASP A 95 13.02 11.60 -1.37
C ASP A 95 12.17 10.38 -1.72
N TYR A 96 11.81 9.55 -0.73
CA TYR A 96 10.94 8.39 -0.94
C TYR A 96 9.48 8.79 -1.17
N GLU A 97 9.01 9.91 -0.59
CA GLU A 97 7.68 10.43 -0.86
C GLU A 97 7.53 10.86 -2.32
N SER A 98 8.55 11.53 -2.89
CA SER A 98 8.54 11.93 -4.30
C SER A 98 8.49 10.72 -5.24
N ILE A 99 9.37 9.73 -5.04
CA ILE A 99 9.41 8.52 -5.87
C ILE A 99 8.07 7.77 -5.80
N LEU A 100 7.56 7.58 -4.59
CA LEU A 100 6.31 6.85 -4.39
C LEU A 100 5.09 7.62 -4.91
N PHE A 101 5.13 8.95 -4.89
CA PHE A 101 4.10 9.79 -5.48
C PHE A 101 3.99 9.53 -6.98
N ASP A 102 5.12 9.53 -7.70
CA ASP A 102 5.17 9.27 -9.14
C ASP A 102 4.63 7.86 -9.47
N HIS A 103 5.09 6.83 -8.75
CA HIS A 103 4.55 5.48 -8.94
C HIS A 103 3.04 5.40 -8.68
N CYS A 104 2.55 6.11 -7.65
CA CYS A 104 1.12 6.14 -7.35
C CYS A 104 0.32 6.86 -8.45
N MET A 105 0.88 7.90 -9.07
CA MET A 105 0.28 8.57 -10.21
C MET A 105 0.15 7.60 -11.38
N ASP A 106 1.23 6.91 -11.75
CA ASP A 106 1.22 5.91 -12.83
C ASP A 106 0.18 4.81 -12.60
N ILE A 107 0.09 4.29 -11.37
CA ILE A 107 -0.92 3.29 -11.00
C ILE A 107 -2.33 3.87 -11.13
N TRP A 108 -2.57 5.09 -10.63
CA TRP A 108 -3.88 5.71 -10.64
C TRP A 108 -4.38 6.00 -12.06
N GLU A 109 -3.49 6.45 -12.94
CA GLU A 109 -3.83 6.85 -14.31
C GLU A 109 -4.15 5.67 -15.23
N GLN A 110 -3.59 4.49 -14.94
CA GLN A 110 -3.91 3.26 -15.66
C GLN A 110 -5.32 2.76 -15.32
N ILE A 111 -6.34 3.28 -16.03
CA ILE A 111 -7.76 3.00 -15.74
C ILE A 111 -8.16 1.53 -15.82
N ASN A 112 -7.35 0.70 -16.47
CA ASN A 112 -7.55 -0.74 -16.62
C ASN A 112 -7.04 -1.55 -15.42
N LYS A 113 -6.21 -0.95 -14.54
CA LYS A 113 -5.77 -1.62 -13.31
C LYS A 113 -6.94 -1.88 -12.35
N PRO A 114 -6.87 -2.92 -11.51
CA PRO A 114 -7.90 -3.23 -10.52
C PRO A 114 -8.24 -2.02 -9.63
N PRO A 115 -9.52 -1.75 -9.35
CA PRO A 115 -9.93 -0.61 -8.53
C PRO A 115 -9.25 -0.54 -7.16
N ALA A 116 -8.91 -1.69 -6.56
CA ALA A 116 -8.33 -1.74 -5.23
C ALA A 116 -6.88 -1.21 -5.16
N VAL A 117 -6.02 -1.52 -6.12
CA VAL A 117 -4.65 -0.99 -6.16
C VAL A 117 -4.67 0.51 -6.46
N ARG A 118 -5.50 0.91 -7.43
CA ARG A 118 -5.73 2.31 -7.81
C ARG A 118 -6.17 3.17 -6.63
N VAL A 119 -7.16 2.72 -5.86
CA VAL A 119 -7.64 3.49 -4.69
C VAL A 119 -6.57 3.61 -3.61
N ASN A 120 -5.70 2.61 -3.39
CA ASN A 120 -4.62 2.77 -2.42
C ASN A 120 -3.52 3.71 -2.91
N ALA A 121 -3.21 3.71 -4.22
CA ALA A 121 -2.35 4.72 -4.82
C ALA A 121 -2.92 6.14 -4.64
N LEU A 122 -4.23 6.34 -4.90
CA LEU A 122 -4.87 7.64 -4.66
C LEU A 122 -4.83 8.07 -3.20
N LYS A 123 -4.99 7.15 -2.24
CA LYS A 123 -4.85 7.49 -0.81
C LYS A 123 -3.47 8.04 -0.51
N PHE A 124 -2.42 7.48 -1.12
CA PHE A 124 -1.06 7.94 -0.93
C PHE A 124 -0.85 9.34 -1.54
N ILE A 125 -1.28 9.54 -2.80
CA ILE A 125 -1.28 10.86 -3.46
C ILE A 125 -1.96 11.92 -2.58
N VAL A 126 -3.14 11.61 -2.02
CA VAL A 126 -3.87 12.52 -1.12
C VAL A 126 -3.14 12.73 0.20
N LYS A 127 -2.46 11.72 0.75
CA LYS A 127 -1.63 11.84 1.97
C LYS A 127 -0.50 12.84 1.74
N ILE A 128 0.20 12.77 0.61
CA ILE A 128 1.27 13.71 0.25
C ILE A 128 0.72 15.11 -0.01
N ALA A 129 -0.34 15.25 -0.81
CA ALA A 129 -0.95 16.56 -1.06
C ALA A 129 -1.52 17.22 0.21
N LYS A 130 -1.83 16.46 1.26
CA LYS A 130 -2.18 17.05 2.57
C LYS A 130 -1.00 17.75 3.24
N LYS A 131 0.22 17.23 3.06
CA LYS A 131 1.47 17.82 3.55
C LYS A 131 1.91 19.03 2.71
N HIS A 132 1.58 19.01 1.42
CA HIS A 132 1.97 20.00 0.40
C HIS A 132 0.74 20.71 -0.19
N PRO A 133 0.25 21.81 0.42
CA PRO A 133 -0.99 22.48 0.00
C PRO A 133 -1.03 22.94 -1.46
N GLU A 134 0.12 23.24 -2.05
CA GLU A 134 0.32 23.57 -3.46
C GLU A 134 -0.17 22.43 -4.38
N LEU A 135 0.14 21.18 -4.02
CA LEU A 135 -0.26 20.00 -4.80
C LEU A 135 -1.78 19.77 -4.76
N LYS A 136 -2.48 20.21 -3.71
CA LYS A 136 -3.93 19.94 -3.57
C LYS A 136 -4.74 20.43 -4.77
N LYS A 137 -4.40 21.61 -5.28
CA LYS A 137 -5.09 22.20 -6.44
C LYS A 137 -4.76 21.42 -7.71
N GLU A 138 -3.50 21.02 -7.84
CA GLU A 138 -2.99 20.29 -8.99
C GLU A 138 -3.61 18.90 -9.11
N ILE A 139 -3.89 18.20 -8.00
CA ILE A 139 -4.42 16.82 -8.08
C ILE A 139 -5.95 16.71 -8.11
N THR A 140 -6.69 17.81 -8.14
CA THR A 140 -8.17 17.77 -8.13
C THR A 140 -8.74 17.03 -9.35
N PHE A 141 -8.09 17.18 -10.52
CA PHE A 141 -8.49 16.55 -11.78
C PHE A 141 -8.41 15.01 -11.71
N LEU A 142 -7.57 14.45 -10.83
CA LEU A 142 -7.44 13.00 -10.67
C LEU A 142 -8.74 12.34 -10.25
N THR A 143 -9.67 13.13 -9.72
CA THR A 143 -10.96 12.63 -9.30
C THR A 143 -12.01 12.73 -10.39
N GLU A 144 -11.73 13.27 -11.58
CA GLU A 144 -12.69 13.39 -12.69
C GLU A 144 -13.24 12.04 -13.20
N ASP A 145 -14.40 12.08 -13.85
CA ASP A 145 -15.14 10.89 -14.30
C ASP A 145 -14.31 9.92 -15.16
N ARG A 146 -13.35 10.43 -15.93
CA ARG A 146 -12.45 9.58 -16.73
C ARG A 146 -11.71 8.54 -15.89
N TYR A 147 -11.29 8.90 -14.68
CA TYR A 147 -10.60 7.98 -13.76
C TYR A 147 -11.58 7.13 -12.94
N LEU A 148 -12.81 7.59 -12.75
CA LEU A 148 -13.82 6.93 -11.90
C LEU A 148 -14.67 5.89 -12.64
N LYS A 149 -14.82 6.00 -13.96
CA LYS A 149 -15.73 5.15 -14.76
C LYS A 149 -15.48 3.66 -14.55
N SER A 150 -14.22 3.23 -14.54
CA SER A 150 -13.82 1.82 -14.36
C SER A 150 -13.83 1.33 -12.91
N LEU A 151 -14.11 2.22 -11.94
CA LEU A 151 -14.13 1.84 -10.53
C LEU A 151 -15.44 1.16 -10.14
N SER A 152 -15.33 0.17 -9.25
CA SER A 152 -16.49 -0.43 -8.58
C SER A 152 -17.23 0.60 -7.71
N PRO A 153 -18.51 0.37 -7.36
CA PRO A 153 -19.25 1.26 -6.47
C PRO A 153 -18.52 1.54 -5.13
N GLY A 154 -17.90 0.51 -4.54
CA GLY A 154 -17.12 0.66 -3.30
C GLY A 154 -15.86 1.52 -3.49
N ALA A 155 -15.17 1.37 -4.62
CA ALA A 155 -14.03 2.21 -4.96
C ALA A 155 -14.45 3.67 -5.20
N LYS A 156 -15.55 3.92 -5.92
CA LYS A 156 -16.11 5.28 -6.10
C LYS A 156 -16.46 5.93 -4.76
N ASN A 157 -17.05 5.19 -3.84
CA ASN A 157 -17.33 5.69 -2.48
C ASN A 157 -16.04 6.07 -1.73
N SER A 158 -14.99 5.29 -1.88
CA SER A 158 -13.67 5.59 -1.29
C SER A 158 -13.09 6.89 -1.85
N VAL A 159 -13.16 7.10 -3.17
CA VAL A 159 -12.71 8.35 -3.81
C VAL A 159 -13.55 9.55 -3.35
N SER A 160 -14.86 9.38 -3.20
CA SER A 160 -15.75 10.44 -2.70
C SER A 160 -15.36 10.92 -1.30
N LYS A 161 -14.91 10.01 -0.43
CA LYS A 161 -14.36 10.36 0.90
C LYS A 161 -13.06 11.16 0.76
N LEU A 162 -12.13 10.69 -0.07
CA LEU A 162 -10.84 11.36 -0.31
C LEU A 162 -11.01 12.76 -0.91
N ARG A 163 -11.99 12.95 -1.82
CA ARG A 163 -12.32 14.27 -2.38
C ARG A 163 -12.64 15.32 -1.33
N LYS A 164 -13.20 14.94 -0.17
CA LYS A 164 -13.49 15.89 0.91
C LYS A 164 -12.22 16.48 1.50
N ASP A 165 -11.15 15.70 1.51
CA ASP A 165 -9.85 16.11 2.03
C ASP A 165 -9.05 17.02 1.09
N LEU A 166 -9.44 17.04 -0.20
CA LEU A 166 -8.85 17.91 -1.22
C LEU A 166 -9.54 19.26 -1.35
N LYS A 167 -10.70 19.45 -0.70
CA LYS A 167 -11.36 20.75 -0.70
C LYS A 167 -10.55 21.73 0.16
N PRO A 168 -10.29 22.95 -0.32
CA PRO A 168 -9.71 23.98 0.54
C PRO A 168 -10.61 24.20 1.75
N ASN A 169 -10.01 24.33 2.93
CA ASN A 169 -10.75 24.78 4.11
C ASN A 169 -11.39 26.13 3.77
N LYS A 170 -12.71 26.22 3.93
CA LYS A 170 -13.45 27.47 3.80
C LYS A 170 -13.05 28.45 4.88
#